data_AF-A0A2P6NEA0-F1
#
_entry.id   AF-A0A2P6NEA0-F1
#
_cell.length_a   1.000
_cell.length_b   1.000
_cell.length_c   1.000
_cell.angle_alpha   90.00
_cell.angle_beta   90.00
_cell.angle_gamma   90.00
#
_symmetry.space_group_name_H-M   'P 1'
#
loop_
_entity.id
_entity.type
_entity.pdbx_description
1 polymer ?
#
loop_
_entity_poly.entity_id
_entity_poly.type
_entity_poly.pdbx_seq_one_letter_code
_entity_poly.pdbx_strand_id
1 'polypeptide(L)'
;MPFSLCMLSWGVLDKDGSRGINFGEIGGLKTCCIYTCGHLTLVVVLSSAEWKTWNMRHGGTYRSGCGVGVNTIQLIHQRATTMSKDSTEFTELTHKNYEFQAKWFLNGFWDEIQHDSEQIWNFTHKFIELDQAKKKEGSFLDEFWTHKFLEDAKETHTVIALREKLRSGGLLVNGKSVSLLEYLAFRYNKSLKQIVEAPQGGNQDEINRAQALLSEAQAALADVQTKLENEKIALAAQREQEAHVRKAEADQQAAVNELKSQEKAYSDLVSSLETKSKDTSVGLVTRNKAAAELSQVKSEDPLPLRKAKISQEAALRKVEKERKASEAATVAAEEKTKQVAQAVKETEAKLQAAEDYLTEVKRKGGVAQGAIFWMEREIAEAKKYLPKRKQ
;
A
#
# COMPACT_ATOMS: atom_id res chain seq x y z
N MET A 1 -8.28 72.15 29.67
CA MET A 1 -6.99 71.69 30.23
C MET A 1 -7.22 70.34 30.90
N PRO A 2 -6.20 69.45 31.00
CA PRO A 2 -4.88 69.51 30.37
C PRO A 2 -4.96 69.01 28.91
N PHE A 3 -4.62 67.76 28.57
CA PHE A 3 -3.40 67.36 27.84
C PHE A 3 -3.75 67.08 26.36
N SER A 4 -2.88 67.15 25.33
CA SER A 4 -1.47 66.73 25.12
C SER A 4 -1.25 65.25 24.83
N LEU A 5 -0.87 64.95 23.57
CA LEU A 5 0.29 64.10 23.28
C LEU A 5 1.06 64.72 22.10
N CYS A 6 2.35 64.38 21.96
CA CYS A 6 3.31 65.08 21.10
C CYS A 6 4.12 64.08 20.24
N MET A 7 4.97 64.62 19.34
CA MET A 7 6.03 63.93 18.56
C MET A 7 5.51 62.91 17.51
N LEU A 8 5.64 63.16 16.19
CA LEU A 8 6.88 63.01 15.39
C LEU A 8 7.70 61.78 15.84
N SER A 9 8.04 60.82 14.96
CA SER A 9 9.08 61.09 13.97
C SER A 9 9.19 60.02 12.87
N TRP A 10 9.51 60.49 11.65
CA TRP A 10 10.47 59.92 10.68
C TRP A 10 10.54 58.40 10.45
N GLY A 11 10.11 57.97 9.25
CA GLY A 11 10.60 56.76 8.61
C GLY A 11 11.84 57.05 7.74
N VAL A 12 12.80 56.12 7.70
CA VAL A 12 14.06 56.24 6.95
C VAL A 12 13.84 56.03 5.45
N LEU A 13 14.65 56.71 4.62
CA LEU A 13 14.71 56.51 3.17
C LEU A 13 15.68 55.37 2.81
N ASP A 14 15.14 54.27 2.28
CA ASP A 14 15.90 53.28 1.52
C ASP A 14 15.72 53.47 0.01
N LYS A 15 16.72 53.03 -0.77
CA LYS A 15 16.99 53.60 -2.11
C LYS A 15 16.00 53.23 -3.22
N ASP A 16 15.23 52.16 -3.08
CA ASP A 16 14.41 51.60 -4.17
C ASP A 16 12.91 52.00 -4.10
N GLY A 17 12.61 53.15 -3.48
CA GLY A 17 11.36 53.92 -3.68
C GLY A 17 10.04 53.28 -3.24
N SER A 18 10.06 52.07 -2.67
CA SER A 18 8.89 51.23 -2.45
C SER A 18 8.40 51.31 -1.00
N ARG A 19 7.18 51.81 -0.77
CA ARG A 19 6.58 51.90 0.58
C ARG A 19 5.92 50.58 0.98
N GLY A 20 6.58 49.79 1.82
CA GLY A 20 5.90 48.77 2.62
C GLY A 20 5.02 49.42 3.69
N ILE A 21 3.77 48.94 3.84
CA ILE A 21 2.86 49.37 4.92
C ILE A 21 2.51 48.14 5.75
N ASN A 22 2.78 48.20 7.07
CA ASN A 22 2.32 47.19 8.01
C ASN A 22 0.81 47.30 8.22
N PHE A 23 0.11 46.16 8.18
CA PHE A 23 -1.31 46.08 8.50
C PHE A 23 -1.52 46.05 10.02
N GLY A 24 -2.27 47.03 10.54
CA GLY A 24 -2.82 47.01 11.89
C GLY A 24 -4.34 46.87 11.84
N GLU A 25 -4.90 45.92 12.59
CA GLU A 25 -6.35 45.74 12.67
C GLU A 25 -7.03 46.83 13.51
N ILE A 26 -8.10 47.40 13.00
CA ILE A 26 -9.04 48.24 13.76
C ILE A 26 -10.47 47.84 13.38
N GLY A 27 -11.25 47.37 14.36
CA GLY A 27 -12.72 47.44 14.29
C GLY A 27 -13.44 46.50 13.31
N GLY A 28 -12.95 45.29 13.06
CA GLY A 28 -13.76 44.18 12.54
C GLY A 28 -14.22 44.25 11.07
N LEU A 29 -13.77 45.23 10.28
CA LEU A 29 -14.03 45.31 8.84
C LEU A 29 -12.95 44.58 8.05
N LYS A 30 -13.35 43.60 7.22
CA LYS A 30 -12.42 42.81 6.40
C LYS A 30 -11.92 43.61 5.19
N THR A 31 -10.60 43.67 5.03
CA THR A 31 -9.85 44.01 3.80
C THR A 31 -10.33 45.25 3.02
N CYS A 32 -9.67 46.39 3.27
CA CYS A 32 -9.77 47.57 2.42
C CYS A 32 -8.57 47.65 1.45
N CYS A 33 -8.79 47.43 0.16
CA CYS A 33 -7.74 47.64 -0.84
C CYS A 33 -7.72 49.11 -1.27
N ILE A 34 -6.64 49.81 -0.93
CA ILE A 34 -6.39 51.20 -1.34
C ILE A 34 -5.44 51.17 -2.54
N TYR A 35 -5.91 51.61 -3.70
CA TYR A 35 -5.08 51.84 -4.88
C TYR A 35 -4.84 53.34 -5.05
N THR A 36 -3.57 53.74 -5.06
CA THR A 36 -3.13 55.11 -5.34
C THR A 36 -2.46 55.19 -6.70
N CYS A 37 -2.86 56.16 -7.51
CA CYS A 37 -2.19 56.49 -8.76
C CYS A 37 -2.19 58.02 -8.93
N GLY A 38 -1.01 58.63 -8.80
CA GLY A 38 -0.90 60.08 -8.69
C GLY A 38 -1.66 60.63 -7.48
N HIS A 39 -2.43 61.71 -7.68
CA HIS A 39 -3.20 62.38 -6.62
C HIS A 39 -4.58 61.78 -6.33
N LEU A 40 -4.99 60.68 -7.00
CA LEU A 40 -6.22 59.97 -6.65
C LEU A 40 -5.94 58.74 -5.78
N THR A 41 -6.70 58.65 -4.69
CA THR A 41 -6.76 57.50 -3.78
C THR A 41 -8.13 56.84 -3.95
N LEU A 42 -8.17 55.64 -4.53
CA LEU A 42 -9.40 54.85 -4.62
C LEU A 42 -9.50 53.92 -3.41
N VAL A 43 -10.58 54.06 -2.64
CA VAL A 43 -10.87 53.25 -1.45
C VAL A 43 -12.04 52.32 -1.78
N VAL A 44 -11.76 51.02 -1.95
CA VAL A 44 -12.80 50.02 -2.24
C VAL A 44 -13.12 49.23 -0.96
N VAL A 45 -14.33 49.43 -0.44
CA VAL A 45 -14.86 48.71 0.73
C VAL A 45 -15.81 47.61 0.24
N LEU A 46 -15.44 46.35 0.47
CA LEU A 46 -16.26 45.19 0.11
C LEU A 46 -17.11 44.73 1.30
N SER A 47 -18.37 45.18 1.35
CA SER A 47 -19.41 44.60 2.21
C SER A 47 -20.26 43.62 1.40
N SER A 48 -20.62 42.47 1.97
CA SER A 48 -21.30 41.37 1.26
C SER A 48 -22.82 41.52 1.18
N ALA A 49 -23.36 42.75 1.20
CA ALA A 49 -24.78 43.03 1.08
C ALA A 49 -25.05 44.37 0.38
N GLU A 50 -25.98 44.35 -0.59
CA GLU A 50 -26.59 45.49 -1.28
C GLU A 50 -25.68 46.61 -1.83
N TRP A 51 -25.44 46.59 -3.15
CA TRP A 51 -24.91 47.73 -3.90
C TRP A 51 -25.95 48.86 -4.03
N LYS A 52 -26.13 49.67 -2.97
CA LYS A 52 -26.85 50.95 -3.05
C LYS A 52 -25.87 52.07 -3.45
N THR A 53 -26.04 52.61 -4.65
CA THR A 53 -25.19 53.70 -5.20
C THR A 53 -25.35 54.99 -4.39
N TRP A 54 -24.43 55.27 -3.47
CA TRP A 54 -24.45 56.48 -2.65
C TRP A 54 -23.88 57.67 -3.43
N ASN A 55 -24.76 58.37 -4.15
CA ASN A 55 -24.39 59.48 -5.01
C ASN A 55 -24.14 60.76 -4.18
N MET A 56 -22.90 60.96 -3.71
CA MET A 56 -22.48 62.17 -2.99
C MET A 56 -22.60 63.42 -3.87
N ARG A 57 -23.72 64.12 -3.75
CA ARG A 57 -23.97 65.41 -4.42
C ARG A 57 -23.15 66.53 -3.76
N HIS A 58 -21.90 66.70 -4.19
CA HIS A 58 -21.16 67.95 -4.00
C HIS A 58 -20.99 68.67 -5.33
N GLY A 59 -21.43 69.94 -5.39
CA GLY A 59 -21.29 70.78 -6.58
C GLY A 59 -19.86 71.27 -6.73
N GLY A 60 -19.14 70.75 -7.72
CA GLY A 60 -17.80 71.22 -8.10
C GLY A 60 -17.50 70.85 -9.54
N THR A 61 -17.39 71.85 -10.41
CA THR A 61 -17.14 71.65 -11.85
C THR A 61 -15.68 71.31 -12.12
N TYR A 62 -15.28 70.07 -11.83
CA TYR A 62 -13.99 69.54 -12.28
C TYR A 62 -14.05 69.06 -13.72
N ARG A 63 -13.05 69.44 -14.50
CA ARG A 63 -12.95 69.18 -15.94
C ARG A 63 -12.80 67.68 -16.20
N SER A 64 -13.56 67.13 -17.15
CA SER A 64 -13.48 65.74 -17.55
C SER A 64 -12.08 65.40 -18.11
N GLY A 65 -11.36 64.50 -17.43
CA GLY A 65 -9.94 64.25 -17.71
C GLY A 65 -9.37 62.90 -17.26
N CYS A 66 -10.22 61.91 -16.97
CA CYS A 66 -9.80 60.53 -16.73
C CYS A 66 -10.90 59.54 -17.13
N GLY A 67 -10.88 59.10 -18.39
CA GLY A 67 -11.77 58.07 -18.91
C GLY A 67 -11.33 56.67 -18.48
N VAL A 68 -11.35 56.36 -17.18
CA VAL A 68 -11.24 54.98 -16.69
C VAL A 68 -12.56 54.28 -17.01
N GLY A 69 -12.64 53.75 -18.24
CA GLY A 69 -13.89 53.24 -18.80
C GLY A 69 -14.50 52.10 -18.00
N VAL A 70 -15.82 51.93 -18.12
CA VAL A 70 -16.59 50.87 -17.45
C VAL A 70 -15.97 49.49 -17.68
N ASN A 71 -15.43 49.25 -18.88
CA ASN A 71 -14.67 48.05 -19.25
C ASN A 71 -13.53 47.74 -18.27
N THR A 72 -12.78 48.72 -17.76
CA THR A 72 -11.68 48.48 -16.82
C THR A 72 -12.18 47.97 -15.47
N ILE A 73 -13.28 48.53 -14.96
CA ILE A 73 -13.91 48.08 -13.70
C ILE A 73 -14.53 46.69 -13.91
N GLN A 74 -15.17 46.46 -15.04
CA GLN A 74 -15.77 45.17 -15.41
C GLN A 74 -14.71 44.06 -15.58
N LEU A 75 -13.56 44.37 -16.19
CA LEU A 75 -12.41 43.46 -16.29
C LEU A 75 -11.78 43.15 -14.92
N ILE A 76 -11.66 44.15 -14.03
CA ILE A 76 -11.19 43.94 -12.65
C ILE A 76 -12.16 43.02 -11.89
N HIS A 77 -13.48 43.25 -12.01
CA HIS A 77 -14.49 42.41 -11.38
C HIS A 77 -14.46 40.98 -11.92
N GLN A 78 -14.42 40.80 -13.25
CA GLN A 78 -14.28 39.48 -13.88
C GLN A 78 -13.00 38.75 -13.42
N ARG A 79 -11.86 39.43 -13.38
CA ARG A 79 -10.59 38.82 -12.94
C ARG A 79 -10.62 38.44 -11.46
N ALA A 80 -11.28 39.23 -10.61
CA ALA A 80 -11.46 38.90 -9.20
C ALA A 80 -12.40 37.70 -9.01
N THR A 81 -13.50 37.62 -9.76
CA THR A 81 -14.43 36.47 -9.67
C THR A 81 -13.83 35.19 -10.23
N THR A 82 -13.05 35.23 -11.32
CA THR A 82 -12.31 34.05 -11.78
C THR A 82 -11.27 33.59 -10.75
N MET A 83 -10.45 34.50 -10.20
CA MET A 83 -9.46 34.11 -9.18
C MET A 83 -10.10 33.49 -7.92
N SER A 84 -11.30 33.93 -7.54
CA SER A 84 -12.07 33.31 -6.46
C SER A 84 -12.62 31.93 -6.81
N LYS A 85 -13.00 31.70 -8.07
CA LYS A 85 -13.43 30.38 -8.58
C LYS A 85 -12.25 29.41 -8.62
N ASP A 86 -11.17 29.79 -9.31
CA ASP A 86 -9.95 28.99 -9.49
C ASP A 86 -9.44 28.50 -8.12
N SER A 87 -9.35 29.42 -7.13
CA SER A 87 -8.91 29.10 -5.75
C SER A 87 -9.80 28.08 -5.03
N THR A 88 -11.12 28.13 -5.27
CA THR A 88 -12.07 27.17 -4.69
C THR A 88 -11.88 25.79 -5.29
N GLU A 89 -11.79 25.71 -6.62
CA GLU A 89 -11.59 24.44 -7.35
C GLU A 89 -10.22 23.82 -7.03
N PHE A 90 -9.16 24.63 -6.90
CA PHE A 90 -7.86 24.15 -6.41
C PHE A 90 -7.95 23.58 -4.99
N THR A 91 -8.66 24.24 -4.08
CA THR A 91 -8.88 23.73 -2.71
C THR A 91 -9.56 22.36 -2.74
N GLU A 92 -10.62 22.18 -3.54
CA GLU A 92 -11.29 20.89 -3.72
C GLU A 92 -10.37 19.79 -4.27
N LEU A 93 -9.43 20.13 -5.17
CA LEU A 93 -8.40 19.21 -5.67
C LEU A 93 -7.42 18.79 -4.57
N THR A 94 -6.96 19.72 -3.73
CA THR A 94 -6.06 19.41 -2.58
C THR A 94 -6.72 18.56 -1.49
N HIS A 95 -8.04 18.42 -1.49
CA HIS A 95 -8.78 17.55 -0.58
C HIS A 95 -9.03 16.13 -1.13
N LYS A 96 -8.79 15.87 -2.43
CA LYS A 96 -8.81 14.50 -2.98
C LYS A 96 -7.62 13.69 -2.43
N ASN A 97 -7.60 12.37 -2.62
CA ASN A 97 -6.49 11.57 -2.13
C ASN A 97 -5.18 11.84 -2.89
N TYR A 98 -4.04 11.50 -2.28
CA TYR A 98 -2.71 11.73 -2.89
C TYR A 98 -2.59 11.13 -4.31
N GLU A 99 -3.17 9.96 -4.54
CA GLU A 99 -3.20 9.30 -5.86
C GLU A 99 -3.91 10.14 -6.93
N PHE A 100 -5.09 10.69 -6.62
CA PHE A 100 -5.83 11.57 -7.52
C PHE A 100 -5.07 12.87 -7.78
N GLN A 101 -4.46 13.47 -6.74
CA GLN A 101 -3.64 14.68 -6.88
C GLN A 101 -2.47 14.46 -7.83
N ALA A 102 -1.77 13.32 -7.71
CA ALA A 102 -0.69 12.93 -8.62
C ALA A 102 -1.20 12.69 -10.05
N LYS A 103 -2.27 11.90 -10.23
CA LYS A 103 -2.90 11.63 -11.54
C LYS A 103 -3.32 12.94 -12.23
N TRP A 104 -3.97 13.86 -11.52
CA TRP A 104 -4.41 15.17 -12.03
C TRP A 104 -3.25 16.02 -12.56
N PHE A 105 -2.17 16.08 -11.78
CA PHE A 105 -0.96 16.83 -12.14
C PHE A 105 -0.20 16.20 -13.31
N LEU A 106 -0.05 14.86 -13.31
CA LEU A 106 0.58 14.10 -14.38
C LEU A 106 -0.20 14.18 -15.71
N ASN A 107 -1.53 14.20 -15.67
CA ASN A 107 -2.34 14.43 -16.87
C ASN A 107 -2.12 15.83 -17.44
N GLY A 108 -2.23 16.84 -16.56
CA GLY A 108 -2.25 18.25 -16.96
C GLY A 108 -0.96 18.80 -17.57
N PHE A 109 0.19 18.20 -17.25
CA PHE A 109 1.52 18.70 -17.67
C PHE A 109 2.40 17.62 -18.31
N TRP A 110 1.82 16.50 -18.76
CA TRP A 110 2.55 15.29 -19.17
C TRP A 110 3.79 15.56 -20.05
N ASP A 111 3.63 16.34 -21.12
CA ASP A 111 4.70 16.64 -22.09
C ASP A 111 5.90 17.38 -21.49
N GLU A 112 5.72 18.09 -20.37
CA GLU A 112 6.79 18.75 -19.62
C GLU A 112 7.43 17.82 -18.58
N ILE A 113 6.62 17.02 -17.86
CA ILE A 113 7.06 16.31 -16.64
C ILE A 113 7.17 14.78 -16.78
N GLN A 114 6.96 14.21 -17.98
CA GLN A 114 7.06 12.77 -18.23
C GLN A 114 8.36 12.15 -17.68
N HIS A 115 9.48 12.87 -17.75
CA HIS A 115 10.78 12.40 -17.27
C HIS A 115 10.86 12.23 -15.74
N ASP A 116 10.09 13.03 -14.99
CA ASP A 116 10.01 13.01 -13.52
C ASP A 116 8.81 12.20 -13.00
N SER A 117 8.07 11.51 -13.87
CA SER A 117 6.87 10.74 -13.51
C SER A 117 7.12 9.68 -12.43
N GLU A 118 8.26 8.97 -12.50
CA GLU A 118 8.74 8.07 -11.43
C GLU A 118 9.03 8.81 -10.11
N GLN A 119 9.52 10.05 -10.18
CA GLN A 119 9.77 10.84 -8.97
C GLN A 119 8.45 11.23 -8.30
N ILE A 120 7.45 11.63 -9.09
CA ILE A 120 6.09 11.96 -8.62
C ILE A 120 5.40 10.72 -8.02
N TRP A 121 5.56 9.54 -8.63
CA TRP A 121 5.13 8.26 -8.06
C TRP A 121 5.76 8.00 -6.68
N ASN A 122 7.08 8.17 -6.56
CA ASN A 122 7.81 8.00 -5.30
C ASN A 122 7.39 9.02 -4.23
N PHE A 123 7.21 10.30 -4.60
CA PHE A 123 6.70 11.32 -3.68
C PHE A 123 5.31 10.97 -3.17
N THR A 124 4.40 10.50 -4.05
CA THR A 124 3.04 10.10 -3.65
C THR A 124 3.06 8.96 -2.63
N HIS A 125 3.88 7.94 -2.86
CA HIS A 125 4.05 6.83 -1.91
C HIS A 125 4.69 7.29 -0.60
N LYS A 126 5.57 8.28 -0.63
CA LYS A 126 6.16 8.86 0.59
C LYS A 126 5.17 9.69 1.39
N PHE A 127 4.28 10.45 0.75
CA PHE A 127 3.14 11.09 1.43
C PHE A 127 2.24 10.04 2.11
N ILE A 128 1.93 8.93 1.43
CA ILE A 128 1.16 7.80 1.97
C ILE A 128 1.87 7.10 3.15
N GLU A 129 3.20 7.00 3.13
CA GLU A 129 4.01 6.44 4.23
C GLU A 129 3.99 7.34 5.48
N LEU A 130 4.08 8.65 5.28
CA LEU A 130 4.22 9.63 6.36
C LEU A 130 2.87 10.01 6.99
N ASP A 131 1.76 9.96 6.25
CA ASP A 131 0.40 10.15 6.77
C ASP A 131 -0.04 8.99 7.68
N GLN A 132 0.31 9.09 8.97
CA GLN A 132 -0.01 8.05 9.95
C GLN A 132 -1.52 7.87 10.21
N ALA A 133 -2.35 8.86 9.86
CA ALA A 133 -3.77 8.91 10.21
C ALA A 133 -4.68 8.28 9.16
N LYS A 134 -4.41 8.54 7.87
CA LYS A 134 -5.26 8.12 6.74
C LYS A 134 -4.51 7.36 5.64
N LYS A 135 -3.18 7.45 5.56
CA LYS A 135 -2.34 6.74 4.58
C LYS A 135 -2.85 6.94 3.14
N LYS A 136 -3.38 5.90 2.47
CA LYS A 136 -3.88 5.98 1.09
C LYS A 136 -5.16 6.84 0.94
N GLU A 137 -5.90 7.06 2.02
CA GLU A 137 -7.08 7.94 2.07
C GLU A 137 -6.74 9.37 2.53
N GLY A 138 -5.45 9.68 2.67
CA GLY A 138 -4.95 11.01 3.03
C GLY A 138 -4.94 12.00 1.87
N SER A 139 -4.95 13.29 2.22
CA SER A 139 -5.01 14.41 1.26
C SER A 139 -3.91 15.47 1.48
N PHE A 140 -3.42 15.62 2.71
CA PHE A 140 -2.38 16.58 3.08
C PHE A 140 -1.60 16.13 4.32
N LEU A 141 -0.31 16.46 4.37
CA LEU A 141 0.54 16.26 5.55
C LEU A 141 0.48 17.50 6.46
N ASP A 142 0.72 17.31 7.75
CA ASP A 142 0.94 18.42 8.68
C ASP A 142 2.35 19.03 8.54
N GLU A 143 2.60 20.11 9.28
CA GLU A 143 3.86 20.87 9.28
C GLU A 143 5.09 20.03 9.69
N PHE A 144 4.91 18.98 10.51
CA PHE A 144 5.99 18.09 10.97
C PHE A 144 6.31 17.00 9.93
N TRP A 145 5.28 16.30 9.44
CA TRP A 145 5.48 15.28 8.41
C TRP A 145 5.90 15.87 7.06
N THR A 146 5.48 17.11 6.74
CA THR A 146 6.02 17.87 5.60
C THR A 146 7.52 18.15 5.76
N HIS A 147 8.02 18.40 6.98
CA HIS A 147 9.46 18.61 7.21
C HIS A 147 10.26 17.35 6.90
N LYS A 148 9.83 16.22 7.47
CA LYS A 148 10.45 14.93 7.22
C LYS A 148 10.37 14.50 5.75
N PHE A 149 9.28 14.84 5.05
CA PHE A 149 9.17 14.64 3.61
C PHE A 149 10.25 15.40 2.83
N LEU A 150 10.48 16.69 3.13
CA LEU A 150 11.49 17.50 2.42
C LEU A 150 12.92 17.02 2.70
N GLU A 151 13.20 16.54 3.92
CA GLU A 151 14.47 15.88 4.29
C GLU A 151 14.69 14.60 3.47
N ASP A 152 13.71 13.69 3.43
CA ASP A 152 13.78 12.43 2.68
C ASP A 152 13.84 12.68 1.16
N ALA A 153 13.17 13.73 0.66
CA ALA A 153 13.25 14.21 -0.73
C ALA A 153 14.55 14.96 -1.07
N LYS A 154 15.39 15.25 -0.06
CA LYS A 154 16.67 15.98 -0.15
C LYS A 154 16.54 17.40 -0.72
N GLU A 155 15.44 18.08 -0.46
CA GLU A 155 15.27 19.48 -0.86
C GLU A 155 16.00 20.44 0.09
N THR A 156 16.58 21.51 -0.47
CA THR A 156 17.33 22.52 0.29
C THR A 156 16.43 23.59 0.93
N HIS A 157 15.16 23.26 1.18
CA HIS A 157 14.15 24.19 1.65
C HIS A 157 13.51 23.70 2.95
N THR A 158 13.48 24.57 3.95
CA THR A 158 12.71 24.34 5.17
C THR A 158 11.22 24.49 4.89
N VAL A 159 10.37 23.88 5.72
CA VAL A 159 8.91 24.02 5.62
C VAL A 159 8.47 25.50 5.71
N ILE A 160 9.21 26.33 6.46
CA ILE A 160 8.96 27.78 6.52
C ILE A 160 9.15 28.41 5.13
N ALA A 161 10.29 28.15 4.48
CA ALA A 161 10.58 28.68 3.14
C ALA A 161 9.60 28.14 2.07
N LEU A 162 9.20 26.86 2.16
CA LEU A 162 8.15 26.29 1.31
C LEU A 162 6.81 27.02 1.51
N ARG A 163 6.35 27.16 2.76
CA ARG A 163 5.07 27.80 3.08
C ARG A 163 5.05 29.30 2.76
N GLU A 164 6.20 29.98 2.82
CA GLU A 164 6.32 31.36 2.35
C GLU A 164 6.21 31.47 0.83
N LYS A 165 6.87 30.59 0.07
CA LYS A 165 6.74 30.55 -1.40
C LYS A 165 5.33 30.15 -1.85
N LEU A 166 4.71 29.16 -1.21
CA LEU A 166 3.30 28.80 -1.46
C LEU A 166 2.35 29.96 -1.15
N ARG A 167 2.61 30.74 -0.09
CA ARG A 167 1.82 31.93 0.26
C ARG A 167 2.00 33.05 -0.76
N SER A 168 3.22 33.33 -1.22
CA SER A 168 3.48 34.37 -2.22
C SER A 168 2.94 34.01 -3.61
N GLY A 169 2.93 32.72 -3.97
CA GLY A 169 2.30 32.21 -5.19
C GLY A 169 0.77 32.07 -5.12
N GLY A 170 0.14 32.35 -3.97
CA GLY A 170 -1.30 32.17 -3.76
C GLY A 170 -1.76 30.70 -3.76
N LEU A 171 -0.83 29.76 -3.60
CA LEU A 171 -1.06 28.31 -3.64
C LEU A 171 -1.39 27.71 -2.26
N LEU A 172 -0.99 28.36 -1.16
CA LEU A 172 -1.18 27.85 0.20
C LEU A 172 -2.66 27.93 0.64
N VAL A 173 -3.45 26.91 0.30
CA VAL A 173 -4.89 26.82 0.65
C VAL A 173 -5.11 26.04 1.94
N ASN A 174 -4.26 25.05 2.26
CA ASN A 174 -4.38 24.23 3.48
C ASN A 174 -3.70 24.86 4.73
N GLY A 175 -3.25 26.11 4.63
CA GLY A 175 -2.87 26.98 5.76
C GLY A 175 -1.58 26.60 6.50
N LYS A 176 -1.61 25.51 7.27
CA LYS A 176 -0.44 24.90 7.93
C LYS A 176 -0.04 23.57 7.32
N SER A 177 -1.02 22.79 6.87
CA SER A 177 -0.81 21.54 6.16
C SER A 177 -0.41 21.80 4.71
N VAL A 178 0.22 20.81 4.08
CA VAL A 178 0.61 20.85 2.66
C VAL A 178 0.12 19.59 1.97
N SER A 179 -0.69 19.76 0.93
CA SER A 179 -1.09 18.68 0.03
C SER A 179 0.02 18.33 -0.97
N LEU A 180 -0.07 17.14 -1.56
CA LEU A 180 0.86 16.75 -2.62
C LEU A 180 0.76 17.69 -3.82
N LEU A 181 -0.44 18.16 -4.16
CA LEU A 181 -0.66 19.09 -5.28
C LEU A 181 -0.05 20.48 -5.00
N GLU A 182 -0.12 20.99 -3.77
CA GLU A 182 0.59 22.22 -3.37
C GLU A 182 2.11 22.05 -3.51
N TYR A 183 2.67 20.91 -3.07
CA TYR A 183 4.10 20.62 -3.22
C TYR A 183 4.53 20.50 -4.70
N LEU A 184 3.76 19.78 -5.54
CA LEU A 184 4.03 19.65 -6.97
C LEU A 184 3.92 21.01 -7.71
N ALA A 185 2.91 21.82 -7.35
CA ALA A 185 2.76 23.19 -7.86
C ALA A 185 4.02 24.03 -7.58
N PHE A 186 4.54 23.95 -6.35
CA PHE A 186 5.79 24.61 -5.97
C PHE A 186 7.00 24.05 -6.75
N ARG A 187 7.23 22.73 -6.73
CA ARG A 187 8.42 22.09 -7.31
C ARG A 187 8.59 22.38 -8.80
N TYR A 188 7.49 22.35 -9.56
CA TYR A 188 7.48 22.60 -11.00
C TYR A 188 7.05 24.04 -11.38
N ASN A 189 6.99 24.94 -10.41
CA ASN A 189 6.65 26.37 -10.58
C ASN A 189 5.37 26.61 -11.40
N LYS A 190 4.31 25.85 -11.10
CA LYS A 190 3.00 25.94 -11.78
C LYS A 190 2.07 26.84 -10.97
N SER A 191 1.45 27.82 -11.63
CA SER A 191 0.46 28.69 -10.98
C SER A 191 -0.88 27.96 -10.79
N LEU A 192 -1.64 28.40 -9.79
CA LEU A 192 -2.93 27.82 -9.41
C LEU A 192 -3.88 27.65 -10.61
N LYS A 193 -4.03 28.70 -11.43
CA LYS A 193 -4.85 28.71 -12.64
C LYS A 193 -4.41 27.66 -13.67
N GLN A 194 -3.10 27.50 -13.89
CA GLN A 194 -2.58 26.48 -14.81
C GLN A 194 -2.91 25.05 -14.37
N ILE A 195 -3.04 24.80 -13.06
CA ILE A 195 -3.34 23.47 -12.51
C ILE A 195 -4.85 23.16 -12.59
N VAL A 196 -5.70 24.17 -12.39
CA VAL A 196 -7.17 24.03 -12.49
C VAL A 196 -7.62 23.90 -13.94
N GLU A 197 -7.06 24.69 -14.85
CA GLU A 197 -7.37 24.65 -16.29
C GLU A 197 -6.58 23.56 -17.06
N ALA A 198 -5.85 22.69 -16.36
CA ALA A 198 -4.93 21.73 -16.99
C ALA A 198 -5.69 20.63 -17.76
N PRO A 199 -5.27 20.27 -18.98
CA PRO A 199 -5.97 19.29 -19.81
C PRO A 199 -5.92 17.88 -19.19
N GLN A 200 -7.06 17.37 -18.74
CA GLN A 200 -7.15 16.05 -18.09
C GLN A 200 -7.21 14.87 -19.08
N GLY A 201 -7.09 15.13 -20.38
CA GLY A 201 -7.31 14.14 -21.44
C GLY A 201 -8.79 13.93 -21.76
N GLY A 202 -9.06 13.26 -22.88
CA GLY A 202 -10.38 12.78 -23.28
C GLY A 202 -10.53 11.27 -23.08
N ASN A 203 -11.60 10.71 -23.64
CA ASN A 203 -11.88 9.26 -23.69
C ASN A 203 -11.81 8.57 -22.31
N GLN A 204 -12.42 9.21 -21.29
CA GLN A 204 -12.49 8.69 -19.92
C GLN A 204 -13.06 7.25 -19.83
N ASP A 205 -13.91 6.84 -20.77
CA ASP A 205 -14.42 5.46 -20.85
C ASP A 205 -13.32 4.42 -21.06
N GLU A 206 -12.30 4.72 -21.87
CA GLU A 206 -11.17 3.81 -22.11
C GLU A 206 -10.28 3.69 -20.85
N ILE A 207 -10.13 4.79 -20.10
CA ILE A 207 -9.44 4.84 -18.80
C ILE A 207 -10.24 4.07 -17.74
N ASN A 208 -11.56 4.23 -17.68
CA ASN A 208 -12.44 3.52 -16.76
C ASN A 208 -12.39 2.00 -17.02
N ARG A 209 -12.36 1.58 -18.29
CA ARG A 209 -12.14 0.18 -18.70
C ARG A 209 -10.78 -0.36 -18.27
N ALA A 210 -9.70 0.41 -18.46
CA ALA A 210 -8.36 0.02 -18.01
C ALA A 210 -8.31 -0.15 -16.48
N GLN A 211 -8.88 0.79 -15.73
CA GLN A 211 -8.94 0.75 -14.27
C GLN A 211 -9.78 -0.44 -13.76
N ALA A 212 -10.83 -0.85 -14.50
CA ALA A 212 -11.61 -2.04 -14.20
C ALA A 212 -10.82 -3.34 -14.44
N LEU A 213 -10.13 -3.47 -15.58
CA LEU A 213 -9.24 -4.61 -15.86
C LEU A 213 -8.13 -4.73 -14.82
N LEU A 214 -7.52 -3.60 -14.44
CA LEU A 214 -6.51 -3.53 -13.39
C LEU A 214 -7.07 -3.94 -12.03
N SER A 215 -8.27 -3.48 -11.67
CA SER A 215 -8.94 -3.85 -10.41
C SER A 215 -9.24 -5.35 -10.35
N GLU A 216 -9.69 -5.96 -11.46
CA GLU A 216 -9.90 -7.41 -11.55
C GLU A 216 -8.58 -8.19 -11.39
N ALA A 217 -7.50 -7.71 -12.02
CA ALA A 217 -6.17 -8.32 -11.92
C ALA A 217 -5.55 -8.17 -10.51
N GLN A 218 -5.75 -7.03 -9.85
CA GLN A 218 -5.36 -6.79 -8.45
C GLN A 218 -6.14 -7.70 -7.48
N ALA A 219 -7.45 -7.88 -7.71
CA ALA A 219 -8.28 -8.80 -6.92
C ALA A 219 -7.84 -10.26 -7.09
N ALA A 220 -7.53 -10.68 -8.32
CA ALA A 220 -6.98 -12.01 -8.58
C ALA A 220 -5.62 -12.24 -7.91
N LEU A 221 -4.75 -11.22 -7.89
CA LEU A 221 -3.46 -11.28 -7.18
C LEU A 221 -3.64 -11.42 -5.66
N ALA A 222 -4.60 -10.74 -5.04
CA ALA A 222 -4.87 -10.84 -3.61
C ALA A 222 -5.42 -12.23 -3.20
N ASP A 223 -6.27 -12.83 -4.05
CA ASP A 223 -6.73 -14.22 -3.91
C ASP A 223 -5.57 -15.22 -4.07
N VAL A 224 -4.71 -15.06 -5.09
CA VAL A 224 -3.49 -15.86 -5.28
C VAL A 224 -2.54 -15.78 -4.08
N GLN A 225 -2.31 -14.58 -3.53
CA GLN A 225 -1.47 -14.39 -2.34
C GLN A 225 -2.06 -15.10 -1.12
N THR A 226 -3.37 -14.98 -0.92
CA THR A 226 -4.10 -15.65 0.18
C THR A 226 -4.04 -17.16 0.05
N LYS A 227 -4.27 -17.70 -1.16
CA LYS A 227 -4.15 -19.14 -1.46
C LYS A 227 -2.73 -19.67 -1.24
N LEU A 228 -1.70 -18.90 -1.61
CA LEU A 228 -0.30 -19.27 -1.44
C LEU A 228 0.15 -19.21 0.03
N GLU A 229 -0.37 -18.31 0.86
CA GLU A 229 -0.10 -18.34 2.30
C GLU A 229 -0.77 -19.56 2.97
N ASN A 230 -2.02 -19.85 2.60
CA ASN A 230 -2.71 -21.07 3.04
C ASN A 230 -1.99 -22.36 2.58
N GLU A 231 -1.38 -22.35 1.38
CA GLU A 231 -0.54 -23.45 0.89
C GLU A 231 0.71 -23.66 1.78
N LYS A 232 1.42 -22.60 2.18
CA LYS A 232 2.57 -22.70 3.10
C LYS A 232 2.17 -23.30 4.45
N ILE A 233 1.08 -22.80 5.04
CA ILE A 233 0.58 -23.25 6.35
C ILE A 233 0.16 -24.73 6.29
N ALA A 234 -0.56 -25.12 5.23
CA ALA A 234 -0.94 -26.52 5.02
C ALA A 234 0.28 -27.43 4.82
N LEU A 235 1.28 -27.01 4.04
CA LEU A 235 2.50 -27.76 3.79
C LEU A 235 3.38 -27.90 5.05
N ALA A 236 3.38 -26.90 5.94
CA ALA A 236 4.05 -26.99 7.23
C ALA A 236 3.39 -28.06 8.13
N ALA A 237 2.07 -27.99 8.30
CA ALA A 237 1.31 -28.97 9.09
C ALA A 237 1.38 -30.39 8.51
N GLN A 238 1.42 -30.52 7.18
CA GLN A 238 1.65 -31.79 6.49
C GLN A 238 3.03 -32.39 6.83
N ARG A 239 4.10 -31.59 6.77
CA ARG A 239 5.46 -32.05 7.10
C ARG A 239 5.61 -32.46 8.57
N GLU A 240 4.91 -31.79 9.48
CA GLU A 240 4.84 -32.20 10.88
C GLU A 240 4.13 -33.56 11.04
N GLN A 241 3.01 -33.78 10.34
CA GLN A 241 2.34 -35.08 10.31
C GLN A 241 3.20 -36.18 9.68
N GLU A 242 3.84 -35.94 8.54
CA GLU A 242 4.77 -36.89 7.91
C GLU A 242 5.92 -37.26 8.88
N ALA A 243 6.47 -36.30 9.61
CA ALA A 243 7.51 -36.54 10.62
C ALA A 243 6.98 -37.36 11.81
N HIS A 244 5.75 -37.10 12.28
CA HIS A 244 5.10 -37.88 13.34
C HIS A 244 4.82 -39.32 12.91
N VAL A 245 4.27 -39.53 11.70
CA VAL A 245 4.00 -40.87 11.13
C VAL A 245 5.29 -41.63 10.94
N ARG A 246 6.30 -41.03 10.30
CA ARG A 246 7.62 -41.66 10.07
C ARG A 246 8.31 -42.06 11.37
N LYS A 247 8.13 -41.29 12.46
CA LYS A 247 8.61 -41.69 13.79
C LYS A 247 7.82 -42.89 14.32
N ALA A 248 6.49 -42.87 14.25
CA ALA A 248 5.66 -43.98 14.70
C ALA A 248 5.95 -45.28 13.92
N GLU A 249 6.24 -45.20 12.62
CA GLU A 249 6.72 -46.31 11.80
C GLU A 249 8.08 -46.84 12.28
N ALA A 250 9.05 -45.98 12.57
CA ALA A 250 10.36 -46.38 13.07
C ALA A 250 10.29 -47.05 14.46
N ASP A 251 9.55 -46.43 15.39
CA ASP A 251 9.35 -46.96 16.75
C ASP A 251 8.61 -48.32 16.70
N GLN A 252 7.59 -48.46 15.85
CA GLN A 252 6.86 -49.71 15.65
C GLN A 252 7.72 -50.79 14.95
N GLN A 253 8.55 -50.42 13.97
CA GLN A 253 9.43 -51.36 13.28
C GLN A 253 10.54 -51.89 14.20
N ALA A 254 11.05 -51.06 15.12
CA ALA A 254 11.96 -51.49 16.17
C ALA A 254 11.28 -52.51 17.10
N ALA A 255 10.05 -52.22 17.55
CA ALA A 255 9.28 -53.13 18.40
C ALA A 255 8.98 -54.48 17.70
N VAL A 256 8.68 -54.48 16.41
CA VAL A 256 8.48 -55.70 15.60
C VAL A 256 9.76 -56.50 15.44
N ASN A 257 10.92 -55.85 15.31
CA ASN A 257 12.20 -56.53 15.23
C ASN A 257 12.59 -57.17 16.57
N GLU A 258 12.27 -56.52 17.69
CA GLU A 258 12.51 -57.06 19.03
C GLU A 258 11.65 -58.31 19.30
N LEU A 259 10.35 -58.31 18.98
CA LEU A 259 9.54 -59.54 19.10
C LEU A 259 10.05 -60.66 18.21
N LYS A 260 10.49 -60.37 16.97
CA LYS A 260 11.12 -61.39 16.11
C LYS A 260 12.41 -61.95 16.71
N SER A 261 13.18 -61.13 17.43
CA SER A 261 14.37 -61.57 18.18
C SER A 261 13.98 -62.53 19.31
N GLN A 262 12.98 -62.17 20.12
CA GLN A 262 12.47 -63.00 21.23
C GLN A 262 11.84 -64.32 20.73
N GLU A 263 11.07 -64.27 19.64
CA GLU A 263 10.53 -65.45 18.96
C GLU A 263 11.62 -66.38 18.46
N LYS A 264 12.67 -65.82 17.83
CA LYS A 264 13.82 -66.60 17.37
C LYS A 264 14.55 -67.24 18.54
N ALA A 265 14.82 -66.50 19.61
CA ALA A 265 15.49 -67.02 20.81
C ALA A 265 14.70 -68.17 21.46
N TYR A 266 13.37 -68.06 21.55
CA TYR A 266 12.51 -69.14 22.04
C TYR A 266 12.52 -70.36 21.09
N SER A 267 12.45 -70.14 19.77
CA SER A 267 12.53 -71.21 18.76
C SER A 267 13.89 -71.93 18.74
N ASP A 268 14.98 -71.19 18.84
CA ASP A 268 16.34 -71.72 18.94
C ASP A 268 16.50 -72.54 20.23
N LEU A 269 15.99 -72.06 21.36
CA LEU A 269 16.00 -72.78 22.64
C LEU A 269 15.26 -74.11 22.53
N VAL A 270 14.01 -74.08 22.06
CA VAL A 270 13.16 -75.28 21.88
C VAL A 270 13.80 -76.29 20.93
N SER A 271 14.33 -75.85 19.78
CA SER A 271 14.99 -76.75 18.84
C SER A 271 16.29 -77.36 19.40
N SER A 272 17.05 -76.60 20.19
CA SER A 272 18.25 -77.11 20.87
C SER A 272 17.93 -78.17 21.92
N LEU A 273 16.84 -77.99 22.68
CA LEU A 273 16.35 -78.96 23.68
C LEU A 273 15.73 -80.20 23.03
N GLU A 274 15.02 -80.04 21.91
CA GLU A 274 14.53 -81.17 21.11
C GLU A 274 15.67 -81.98 20.49
N THR A 275 16.77 -81.34 20.10
CA THR A 275 17.96 -82.04 19.59
C THR A 275 18.63 -82.81 20.73
N LYS A 276 18.93 -82.13 21.85
CA LYS A 276 19.59 -82.74 23.03
C LYS A 276 18.80 -83.85 23.71
N SER A 277 17.47 -83.87 23.59
CA SER A 277 16.62 -84.94 24.14
C SER A 277 16.50 -86.16 23.23
N LYS A 278 16.69 -85.99 21.90
CA LYS A 278 16.63 -87.08 20.90
C LYS A 278 18.01 -87.70 20.62
N ASP A 279 19.09 -86.98 20.84
CA ASP A 279 20.46 -87.42 20.55
C ASP A 279 20.92 -88.59 21.46
N THR A 280 21.01 -89.78 20.86
CA THR A 280 21.41 -91.02 21.53
C THR A 280 22.88 -91.07 21.94
N SER A 281 23.74 -90.21 21.39
CA SER A 281 25.15 -90.11 21.81
C SER A 281 25.31 -89.49 23.20
N VAL A 282 24.33 -88.70 23.64
CA VAL A 282 24.35 -88.02 24.94
C VAL A 282 23.82 -88.94 26.05
N GLY A 283 24.46 -88.88 27.21
CA GLY A 283 24.14 -89.70 28.40
C GLY A 283 22.69 -89.55 28.87
N LEU A 284 22.13 -90.65 29.38
CA LEU A 284 20.71 -90.81 29.71
C LEU A 284 20.16 -89.71 30.63
N VAL A 285 20.93 -89.32 31.67
CA VAL A 285 20.54 -88.26 32.62
C VAL A 285 20.40 -86.92 31.92
N THR A 286 21.30 -86.59 30.99
CA THR A 286 21.28 -85.33 30.23
C THR A 286 20.11 -85.29 29.25
N ARG A 287 19.80 -86.40 28.58
CA ARG A 287 18.59 -86.52 27.73
C ARG A 287 17.30 -86.34 28.53
N ASN A 288 17.19 -87.01 29.68
CA ASN A 288 16.03 -86.88 30.56
C ASN A 288 15.88 -85.47 31.12
N LYS A 289 17.00 -84.80 31.47
CA LYS A 289 17.00 -83.38 31.88
C LYS A 289 16.55 -82.46 30.74
N ALA A 290 17.07 -82.63 29.53
CA ALA A 290 16.65 -81.86 28.36
C ALA A 290 15.16 -82.09 28.01
N ALA A 291 14.63 -83.30 28.20
CA ALA A 291 13.22 -83.61 28.03
C ALA A 291 12.33 -82.96 29.11
N ALA A 292 12.79 -82.89 30.36
CA ALA A 292 12.11 -82.17 31.44
C ALA A 292 12.12 -80.65 31.20
N GLU A 293 13.27 -80.07 30.84
CA GLU A 293 13.41 -78.65 30.49
C GLU A 293 12.57 -78.28 29.26
N LEU A 294 12.54 -79.13 28.23
CA LEU A 294 11.66 -78.96 27.06
C LEU A 294 10.18 -78.98 27.46
N SER A 295 9.79 -79.86 28.40
CA SER A 295 8.42 -79.96 28.89
C SER A 295 8.03 -78.74 29.72
N GLN A 296 8.95 -78.21 30.54
CA GLN A 296 8.76 -76.97 31.28
C GLN A 296 8.61 -75.77 30.32
N VAL A 297 9.54 -75.58 29.37
CA VAL A 297 9.50 -74.47 28.40
C VAL A 297 8.25 -74.52 27.50
N LYS A 298 7.66 -75.71 27.29
CA LYS A 298 6.36 -75.87 26.58
C LYS A 298 5.13 -75.74 27.49
N SER A 299 5.30 -75.79 28.81
CA SER A 299 4.25 -75.60 29.82
C SER A 299 4.18 -74.15 30.34
N GLU A 300 5.30 -73.43 30.28
CA GLU A 300 5.38 -71.97 30.41
C GLU A 300 4.72 -71.33 29.17
N ASP A 301 3.39 -71.18 29.24
CA ASP A 301 2.53 -70.83 28.10
C ASP A 301 3.04 -69.59 27.34
N PRO A 302 3.23 -69.64 26.00
CA PRO A 302 3.60 -68.49 25.17
C PRO A 302 2.52 -67.37 25.11
N LEU A 303 1.53 -67.40 25.99
CA LEU A 303 0.50 -66.37 26.19
C LEU A 303 1.04 -64.92 26.31
N PRO A 304 2.19 -64.64 26.96
CA PRO A 304 2.80 -63.30 26.93
C PRO A 304 3.23 -62.88 25.52
N LEU A 305 3.87 -63.79 24.78
CA LEU A 305 4.34 -63.57 23.41
C LEU A 305 3.16 -63.42 22.44
N ARG A 306 2.09 -64.21 22.63
CA ARG A 306 0.80 -64.08 21.91
C ARG A 306 0.11 -62.75 22.20
N LYS A 307 0.05 -62.30 23.46
CA LYS A 307 -0.45 -60.96 23.83
C LYS A 307 0.36 -59.85 23.18
N ALA A 308 1.69 -59.96 23.17
CA ALA A 308 2.57 -58.99 22.54
C ALA A 308 2.34 -58.91 21.01
N LYS A 309 2.17 -60.07 20.34
CA LYS A 309 1.78 -60.11 18.92
C LYS A 309 0.46 -59.41 18.62
N ILE A 310 -0.59 -59.71 19.39
CA ILE A 310 -1.92 -59.08 19.21
C ILE A 310 -1.84 -57.56 19.44
N SER A 311 -1.08 -57.14 20.46
CA SER A 311 -0.83 -55.72 20.74
C SER A 311 -0.11 -55.02 19.58
N GLN A 312 0.94 -55.64 19.03
CA GLN A 312 1.66 -55.08 17.89
C GLN A 312 0.88 -55.12 16.58
N GLU A 313 0.00 -56.11 16.37
CA GLU A 313 -0.89 -56.11 15.21
C GLU A 313 -1.89 -54.94 15.28
N ALA A 314 -2.43 -54.65 16.47
CA ALA A 314 -3.25 -53.46 16.68
C ALA A 314 -2.47 -52.15 16.48
N ALA A 315 -1.20 -52.08 16.91
CA ALA A 315 -0.34 -50.93 16.70
C ALA A 315 0.03 -50.74 15.21
N LEU A 316 0.37 -51.82 14.49
CA LEU A 316 0.59 -51.79 13.03
C LEU A 316 -0.65 -51.28 12.28
N ARG A 317 -1.85 -51.76 12.65
CA ARG A 317 -3.13 -51.27 12.07
C ARG A 317 -3.38 -49.78 12.36
N LYS A 318 -2.88 -49.24 13.47
CA LYS A 318 -2.94 -47.80 13.79
C LYS A 318 -1.96 -47.00 12.92
N VAL A 319 -0.69 -47.40 12.87
CA VAL A 319 0.35 -46.73 12.07
C VAL A 319 0.00 -46.76 10.57
N GLU A 320 -0.48 -47.89 10.05
CA GLU A 320 -0.91 -48.03 8.64
C GLU A 320 -2.12 -47.13 8.30
N LYS A 321 -3.00 -46.85 9.26
CA LYS A 321 -4.09 -45.87 9.09
C LYS A 321 -3.54 -44.44 9.06
N GLU A 322 -2.55 -44.14 9.89
CA GLU A 322 -1.92 -42.82 10.00
C GLU A 322 -1.06 -42.52 8.76
N ARG A 323 -0.33 -43.52 8.23
CA ARG A 323 0.35 -43.49 6.91
C ARG A 323 -0.62 -43.16 5.78
N LYS A 324 -1.73 -43.90 5.66
CA LYS A 324 -2.77 -43.65 4.64
C LYS A 324 -3.43 -42.28 4.77
N ALA A 325 -3.60 -41.76 5.98
CA ALA A 325 -4.11 -40.41 6.19
C ALA A 325 -3.09 -39.34 5.75
N SER A 326 -1.80 -39.56 6.01
CA SER A 326 -0.71 -38.68 5.54
C SER A 326 -0.58 -38.72 4.01
N GLU A 327 -0.62 -39.89 3.38
CA GLU A 327 -0.59 -40.05 1.91
C GLU A 327 -1.80 -39.42 1.22
N ALA A 328 -3.00 -39.52 1.81
CA ALA A 328 -4.17 -38.79 1.31
C ALA A 328 -3.98 -37.27 1.44
N ALA A 329 -3.31 -36.80 2.49
CA ALA A 329 -2.99 -35.39 2.68
C ALA A 329 -1.91 -34.89 1.69
N THR A 330 -0.91 -35.71 1.33
CA THR A 330 0.11 -35.31 0.34
C THR A 330 -0.50 -35.13 -1.06
N VAL A 331 -1.36 -36.05 -1.50
CA VAL A 331 -2.08 -35.94 -2.77
C VAL A 331 -2.99 -34.71 -2.78
N ALA A 332 -3.75 -34.48 -1.71
CA ALA A 332 -4.61 -33.30 -1.58
C ALA A 332 -3.83 -31.97 -1.49
N ALA A 333 -2.58 -32.00 -1.02
CA ALA A 333 -1.68 -30.86 -1.06
C ALA A 333 -1.15 -30.62 -2.48
N GLU A 334 -0.71 -31.66 -3.20
CA GLU A 334 -0.29 -31.54 -4.60
C GLU A 334 -1.40 -30.97 -5.50
N GLU A 335 -2.65 -31.37 -5.30
CA GLU A 335 -3.80 -30.81 -6.04
C GLU A 335 -3.98 -29.32 -5.78
N LYS A 336 -3.86 -28.88 -4.53
CA LYS A 336 -3.85 -27.44 -4.19
C LYS A 336 -2.66 -26.73 -4.81
N THR A 337 -1.47 -27.33 -4.77
CA THR A 337 -0.25 -26.81 -5.42
C THR A 337 -0.39 -26.65 -6.93
N LYS A 338 -1.18 -27.51 -7.59
CA LYS A 338 -1.55 -27.41 -9.01
C LYS A 338 -2.59 -26.29 -9.24
N GLN A 339 -3.62 -26.19 -8.39
CA GLN A 339 -4.63 -25.12 -8.45
C GLN A 339 -4.03 -23.72 -8.23
N VAL A 340 -3.11 -23.56 -7.28
CA VAL A 340 -2.37 -22.30 -7.05
C VAL A 340 -1.52 -21.96 -8.28
N ALA A 341 -0.81 -22.93 -8.87
CA ALA A 341 -0.03 -22.70 -10.09
C ALA A 341 -0.89 -22.27 -11.29
N GLN A 342 -2.12 -22.77 -11.40
CA GLN A 342 -3.07 -22.33 -12.42
C GLN A 342 -3.57 -20.89 -12.15
N ALA A 343 -4.00 -20.59 -10.92
CA ALA A 343 -4.47 -19.24 -10.55
C ALA A 343 -3.38 -18.16 -10.72
N VAL A 344 -2.11 -18.50 -10.49
CA VAL A 344 -0.96 -17.63 -10.79
C VAL A 344 -0.87 -17.32 -12.28
N LYS A 345 -0.97 -18.33 -13.16
CA LYS A 345 -0.94 -18.14 -14.63
C LYS A 345 -2.14 -17.34 -15.14
N GLU A 346 -3.33 -17.58 -14.58
CA GLU A 346 -4.54 -16.81 -14.92
C GLU A 346 -4.41 -15.34 -14.50
N THR A 347 -3.81 -15.07 -13.34
CA THR A 347 -3.52 -13.70 -12.87
C THR A 347 -2.45 -13.02 -13.73
N GLU A 348 -1.39 -13.75 -14.11
CA GLU A 348 -0.35 -13.26 -15.02
C GLU A 348 -0.93 -12.89 -16.41
N ALA A 349 -1.84 -13.72 -16.94
CA ALA A 349 -2.55 -13.44 -18.18
C ALA A 349 -3.48 -12.22 -18.07
N LYS A 350 -4.19 -12.02 -16.95
CA LYS A 350 -5.01 -10.81 -16.71
C LYS A 350 -4.15 -9.55 -16.63
N LEU A 351 -3.01 -9.60 -15.94
CA LEU A 351 -2.06 -8.48 -15.87
C LEU A 351 -1.47 -8.15 -17.25
N GLN A 352 -1.19 -9.16 -18.08
CA GLN A 352 -0.74 -8.91 -19.45
C GLN A 352 -1.83 -8.29 -20.33
N ALA A 353 -3.05 -8.81 -20.29
CA ALA A 353 -4.18 -8.24 -21.04
C ALA A 353 -4.46 -6.77 -20.65
N ALA A 354 -4.21 -6.38 -19.40
CA ALA A 354 -4.28 -4.99 -18.97
C ALA A 354 -3.16 -4.11 -19.56
N GLU A 355 -1.90 -4.58 -19.62
CA GLU A 355 -0.79 -3.87 -20.29
C GLU A 355 -1.02 -3.72 -21.79
N ASP A 356 -1.45 -4.79 -22.46
CA ASP A 356 -1.71 -4.82 -23.90
C ASP A 356 -2.83 -3.81 -24.24
N TYR A 357 -3.88 -3.76 -23.42
CA TYR A 357 -4.95 -2.78 -23.53
C TYR A 357 -4.48 -1.34 -23.26
N LEU A 358 -3.68 -1.10 -22.21
CA LEU A 358 -3.08 0.23 -21.94
C LEU A 358 -2.21 0.72 -23.10
N THR A 359 -1.45 -0.20 -23.71
CA THR A 359 -0.59 0.09 -24.88
C THR A 359 -1.42 0.49 -26.10
N GLU A 360 -2.54 -0.20 -26.36
CA GLU A 360 -3.49 0.18 -27.42
C GLU A 360 -4.19 1.52 -27.12
N VAL A 361 -4.54 1.79 -25.86
CA VAL A 361 -5.14 3.06 -25.42
C VAL A 361 -4.15 4.22 -25.60
N LYS A 362 -2.86 4.04 -25.29
CA LYS A 362 -1.81 5.02 -25.65
C LYS A 362 -1.76 5.30 -27.15
N ARG A 363 -1.79 4.23 -27.97
CA ARG A 363 -1.67 4.31 -29.44
C ARG A 363 -2.81 5.07 -30.09
N LYS A 364 -4.02 5.04 -29.51
CA LYS A 364 -5.19 5.83 -29.96
C LYS A 364 -5.02 7.34 -29.73
N GLY A 365 -4.23 7.75 -28.73
CA GLY A 365 -4.02 9.16 -28.38
C GLY A 365 -5.25 9.84 -27.78
N GLY A 366 -5.11 11.14 -27.45
CA GLY A 366 -6.18 11.96 -26.86
C GLY A 366 -6.61 11.55 -25.44
N VAL A 367 -5.82 10.71 -24.77
CA VAL A 367 -6.12 10.07 -23.47
C VAL A 367 -5.27 10.62 -22.34
N ALA A 368 -5.71 10.41 -21.10
CA ALA A 368 -5.05 10.83 -19.86
C ALA A 368 -3.72 10.08 -19.61
N GLN A 369 -2.62 10.53 -20.22
CA GLN A 369 -1.32 9.85 -20.18
C GLN A 369 -0.79 9.63 -18.76
N GLY A 370 -0.99 10.58 -17.85
CA GLY A 370 -0.59 10.47 -16.44
C GLY A 370 -1.32 9.35 -15.70
N ALA A 371 -2.62 9.20 -15.93
CA ALA A 371 -3.42 8.09 -15.41
C ALA A 371 -3.00 6.74 -16.02
N ILE A 372 -2.61 6.71 -17.30
CA ILE A 372 -2.11 5.50 -17.97
C ILE A 372 -0.76 5.06 -17.37
N PHE A 373 0.21 5.99 -17.26
CA PHE A 373 1.49 5.72 -16.59
C PHE A 373 1.27 5.17 -15.17
N TRP A 374 0.31 5.73 -14.42
CA TRP A 374 -0.01 5.25 -13.09
C TRP A 374 -0.48 3.78 -13.11
N MET A 375 -1.40 3.42 -14.02
CA MET A 375 -1.88 2.05 -14.15
C MET A 375 -0.78 1.07 -14.60
N GLU A 376 0.12 1.49 -15.51
CA GLU A 376 1.30 0.69 -15.89
C GLU A 376 2.24 0.45 -14.70
N ARG A 377 2.44 1.45 -13.83
CA ARG A 377 3.28 1.29 -12.63
C ARG A 377 2.62 0.44 -11.56
N GLU A 378 1.29 0.53 -11.40
CA GLU A 378 0.53 -0.42 -10.58
C GLU A 378 0.68 -1.87 -11.08
N ILE A 379 0.66 -2.12 -12.40
CA ILE A 379 0.91 -3.47 -12.96
C ILE A 379 2.37 -3.89 -12.77
N ALA A 380 3.34 -3.00 -12.97
CA ALA A 380 4.77 -3.32 -12.80
C ALA A 380 5.10 -3.71 -11.34
N GLU A 381 4.52 -3.02 -10.35
CA GLU A 381 4.62 -3.43 -8.95
C GLU A 381 3.83 -4.73 -8.69
N ALA A 382 2.64 -4.93 -9.25
CA ALA A 382 1.90 -6.19 -9.13
C ALA A 382 2.71 -7.39 -9.67
N LYS A 383 3.37 -7.25 -10.83
CA LYS A 383 4.26 -8.26 -11.45
C LYS A 383 5.54 -8.52 -10.63
N LYS A 384 5.96 -7.59 -9.78
CA LYS A 384 7.07 -7.75 -8.82
C LYS A 384 6.67 -8.59 -7.59
N TYR A 385 5.39 -8.56 -7.20
CA TYR A 385 4.83 -9.38 -6.10
C TYR A 385 4.14 -10.68 -6.55
N LEU A 386 4.11 -10.98 -7.87
CA LEU A 386 3.72 -12.31 -8.37
C LEU A 386 4.68 -13.40 -7.85
N PRO A 387 4.18 -14.57 -7.40
CA PRO A 387 5.00 -15.64 -6.87
C PRO A 387 5.73 -16.39 -8.00
N LYS A 388 6.93 -15.93 -8.35
CA LYS A 388 7.83 -16.56 -9.34
C LYS A 388 8.32 -17.91 -8.84
N ARG A 389 7.52 -18.96 -9.02
CA ARG A 389 8.01 -20.35 -8.92
C ARG A 389 9.12 -20.53 -9.95
N LYS A 390 10.29 -21.00 -9.50
CA LYS A 390 11.30 -21.54 -10.43
C LYS A 390 10.68 -22.72 -11.17
N GLN A 391 10.84 -22.73 -12.48
CA GLN A 391 10.55 -23.90 -13.32
C GLN A 391 11.61 -24.97 -13.11
#